data_AF-A0A2M7Y9D5-F1
#
_entry.id   AF-A0A2M7Y9D5-F1
#
_cell.length_a   1.000
_cell.length_b   1.000
_cell.length_c   1.000
_cell.angle_alpha   90.00
_cell.angle_beta   90.00
_cell.angle_gamma   90.00
#
_symmetry.space_group_name_H-M   'P 1'
#
loop_
_entity.id
_entity.type
_entity.pdbx_description
1 polymer ?
#
loop_
_entity_poly.entity_id
_entity_poly.type
_entity_poly.pdbx_seq_one_letter_code
_entity_poly.pdbx_strand_id
1 'polypeptide(L)'
;MTAATDAEIAARALACLDLTDLTDGCNERAIETLCARAHTPKGDVAAVCVWPRFVALSKERLGAQRIAVATVVNFPAGGERVAEVVAETEQAVADGAGEIDLVLPYRAFAEGRADVAGRMVDAVRNACGGSLLKVILETGMLREKGLIRRAADLAIAEGADFLKTSTGKVEVNATPEAASVMLDAIATGGRPVGLKAAGGIRSVADARAYIEL
;
A
#
# COMPACT_ATOMS: atom_id res chain seq x y z
N MET A 1 -17.90 22.53 12.36
CA MET A 1 -17.45 22.51 10.95
C MET A 1 -18.58 21.93 10.11
N THR A 2 -18.88 22.50 8.94
CA THR A 2 -19.84 21.91 7.99
C THR A 2 -19.27 20.62 7.43
N ALA A 3 -20.09 19.59 7.25
CA ALA A 3 -19.66 18.33 6.64
C ALA A 3 -19.13 18.57 5.22
N ALA A 4 -18.05 17.89 4.84
CA ALA A 4 -17.49 18.00 3.50
C ALA A 4 -18.51 17.54 2.45
N THR A 5 -18.60 18.23 1.33
CA THR A 5 -19.43 17.83 0.19
C THR A 5 -18.85 16.59 -0.51
N ASP A 6 -19.66 15.88 -1.28
CA ASP A 6 -19.18 14.72 -2.07
C ASP A 6 -18.09 15.11 -3.08
N ALA A 7 -18.16 16.33 -3.63
CA ALA A 7 -17.15 16.85 -4.53
C ALA A 7 -15.79 17.05 -3.83
N GLU A 8 -15.78 17.55 -2.60
CA GLU A 8 -14.57 17.72 -1.79
C GLU A 8 -13.96 16.37 -1.40
N ILE A 9 -14.79 15.39 -0.99
CA ILE A 9 -14.33 14.02 -0.73
C ILE A 9 -13.75 13.39 -1.98
N ALA A 10 -14.44 13.49 -3.13
CA ALA A 10 -13.97 12.92 -4.38
C ALA A 10 -12.63 13.54 -4.83
N ALA A 11 -12.48 14.87 -4.70
CA ALA A 11 -11.23 15.55 -5.02
C ALA A 11 -10.07 15.09 -4.12
N ARG A 12 -10.31 14.97 -2.82
CA ARG A 12 -9.31 14.44 -1.86
C ARG A 12 -8.97 12.98 -2.15
N ALA A 13 -9.97 12.14 -2.39
CA ALA A 13 -9.77 10.73 -2.71
C ALA A 13 -8.95 10.56 -4.00
N LEU A 14 -9.22 11.36 -5.03
CA LEU A 14 -8.47 11.35 -6.28
C LEU A 14 -6.99 11.72 -6.05
N ALA A 15 -6.73 12.78 -5.29
CA ALA A 15 -5.37 13.23 -4.98
C ALA A 15 -4.58 12.26 -4.09
N CYS A 16 -5.26 11.31 -3.44
CA CYS A 16 -4.64 10.24 -2.62
C CYS A 16 -4.71 8.87 -3.31
N LEU A 17 -5.16 8.80 -4.56
CA LEU A 17 -5.40 7.53 -5.23
C LEU A 17 -4.09 6.91 -5.72
N ASP A 18 -3.87 5.65 -5.36
CA ASP A 18 -2.92 4.77 -6.05
C ASP A 18 -3.69 4.00 -7.12
N LEU A 19 -3.69 4.50 -8.35
CA LEU A 19 -4.41 3.90 -9.46
C LEU A 19 -3.76 2.55 -9.83
N THR A 20 -4.44 1.46 -9.51
CA THR A 20 -3.83 0.13 -9.44
C THR A 20 -4.27 -0.80 -10.57
N ASP A 21 -3.33 -1.49 -11.20
CA ASP A 21 -3.62 -2.71 -11.99
C ASP A 21 -2.62 -3.82 -11.60
N LEU A 22 -3.15 -4.79 -10.83
CA LEU A 22 -2.46 -6.00 -10.42
C LEU A 22 -3.27 -7.24 -10.86
N THR A 23 -3.98 -7.14 -11.99
CA THR A 23 -4.70 -8.29 -12.56
C THR A 23 -3.74 -9.26 -13.25
N ASP A 24 -4.09 -10.54 -13.32
CA ASP A 24 -3.21 -11.56 -13.90
C ASP A 24 -3.07 -11.39 -15.42
N GLY A 25 -4.10 -10.83 -16.07
CA GLY A 25 -4.12 -10.53 -17.51
C GLY A 25 -3.45 -9.22 -17.90
N CYS A 26 -2.87 -8.48 -16.95
CA CYS A 26 -2.26 -7.19 -17.23
C CYS A 26 -1.03 -7.34 -18.16
N ASN A 27 -1.01 -6.55 -19.24
CA ASN A 27 0.04 -6.48 -20.25
C ASN A 27 0.49 -5.03 -20.46
N GLU A 28 1.52 -4.82 -21.28
CA GLU A 28 2.10 -3.48 -21.52
C GLU A 28 1.04 -2.45 -21.95
N ARG A 29 0.15 -2.81 -22.89
CA ARG A 29 -0.93 -1.93 -23.34
C ARG A 29 -1.89 -1.54 -22.21
N ALA A 30 -2.20 -2.46 -21.30
CA ALA A 30 -3.01 -2.17 -20.13
C ALA A 30 -2.31 -1.17 -19.20
N ILE A 31 -0.99 -1.32 -19.01
CA ILE A 31 -0.17 -0.41 -18.21
C ILE A 31 -0.05 0.97 -18.85
N GLU A 32 0.14 1.06 -20.16
CA GLU A 32 0.14 2.34 -20.88
C GLU A 32 -1.21 3.06 -20.71
N THR A 33 -2.31 2.31 -20.81
CA THR A 33 -3.66 2.83 -20.58
C THR A 33 -3.83 3.29 -19.13
N LEU A 34 -3.31 2.55 -18.15
CA LEU A 34 -3.33 2.92 -16.73
C LEU A 34 -2.58 4.23 -16.50
N CYS A 35 -1.37 4.35 -17.06
CA CYS A 35 -0.55 5.56 -16.93
C CYS A 35 -1.22 6.77 -17.57
N ALA A 36 -1.83 6.61 -18.75
CA ALA A 36 -2.60 7.69 -19.38
C ALA A 36 -3.80 8.13 -18.52
N ARG A 37 -4.48 7.18 -17.85
CA ARG A 37 -5.62 7.45 -16.95
C ARG A 37 -5.22 8.07 -15.62
N ALA A 38 -3.95 7.97 -15.23
CA ALA A 38 -3.43 8.58 -14.02
C ALA A 38 -3.52 10.13 -14.07
N HIS A 39 -3.53 10.68 -15.29
CA HIS A 39 -3.85 12.08 -15.58
C HIS A 39 -5.34 12.24 -15.81
N THR A 40 -6.04 12.86 -14.86
CA THR A 40 -7.48 13.10 -15.01
C THR A 40 -7.78 14.56 -15.31
N PRO A 41 -8.95 14.88 -15.92
CA PRO A 41 -9.40 16.27 -16.07
C PRO A 41 -9.61 17.02 -14.74
N LYS A 42 -9.55 16.33 -13.60
CA LYS A 42 -9.74 16.88 -12.25
C LYS A 42 -8.45 16.90 -11.41
N GLY A 43 -7.31 16.54 -12.00
CA GLY A 43 -6.02 16.45 -11.34
C GLY A 43 -5.39 15.07 -11.50
N ASP A 44 -4.11 14.99 -11.18
CA ASP A 44 -3.36 13.74 -11.19
C ASP A 44 -3.70 12.90 -9.95
N VAL A 45 -3.61 11.59 -10.11
CA VAL A 45 -3.59 10.65 -8.98
C VAL A 45 -2.25 10.74 -8.24
N ALA A 46 -2.17 10.21 -7.01
CA ALA A 46 -0.92 10.21 -6.24
C ALA A 46 0.13 9.30 -6.87
N ALA A 47 -0.29 8.08 -7.23
CA ALA A 47 0.59 7.06 -7.78
C ALA A 47 -0.15 6.14 -8.76
N VAL A 48 0.61 5.39 -9.56
CA VAL A 48 0.15 4.13 -10.15
C VAL A 48 0.74 2.95 -9.37
N CYS A 49 0.00 1.87 -9.22
CA CYS A 49 0.47 0.65 -8.56
C CYS A 49 0.39 -0.54 -9.53
N VAL A 50 1.54 -1.10 -9.89
CA VAL A 50 1.68 -2.09 -10.97
C VAL A 50 2.52 -3.30 -10.54
N TRP A 51 2.49 -4.38 -11.29
CA TRP A 51 3.40 -5.51 -11.08
C TRP A 51 4.87 -5.09 -11.26
N PRO A 52 5.84 -5.69 -10.54
CA PRO A 52 7.25 -5.28 -10.60
C PRO A 52 7.82 -5.20 -12.02
N ARG A 53 7.50 -6.19 -12.86
CA ARG A 53 7.91 -6.24 -14.28
C ARG A 53 7.50 -5.03 -15.14
N PHE A 54 6.54 -4.23 -14.68
CA PHE A 54 6.03 -3.06 -15.39
C PHE A 54 6.50 -1.73 -14.82
N VAL A 55 7.32 -1.73 -13.75
CA VAL A 55 7.81 -0.51 -13.10
C VAL A 55 8.57 0.37 -14.09
N ALA A 56 9.53 -0.20 -14.82
CA ALA A 56 10.33 0.53 -15.79
C ALA A 56 9.46 1.15 -16.91
N LEU A 57 8.51 0.38 -17.46
CA LEU A 57 7.55 0.87 -18.45
C LEU A 57 6.68 2.01 -17.89
N SER A 58 6.15 1.85 -16.68
CA SER A 58 5.37 2.91 -16.03
C SER A 58 6.19 4.16 -15.79
N LYS A 59 7.46 4.03 -15.42
CA LYS A 59 8.38 5.16 -15.27
C LYS A 59 8.67 5.86 -16.59
N GLU A 60 8.89 5.12 -17.67
CA GLU A 60 9.04 5.70 -19.01
C GLU A 60 7.78 6.47 -19.42
N ARG A 61 6.59 5.89 -19.23
CA ARG A 61 5.32 6.47 -19.67
C ARG A 61 4.88 7.67 -18.83
N LEU A 62 5.17 7.67 -17.53
CA LEU A 62 4.87 8.79 -16.64
C LEU A 62 5.97 9.86 -16.66
N GLY A 63 7.21 9.54 -17.03
CA GLY A 63 8.31 10.50 -17.09
C GLY A 63 8.63 11.17 -15.74
N ALA A 64 9.16 12.40 -15.78
CA ALA A 64 9.52 13.17 -14.57
C ALA A 64 8.32 13.82 -13.85
N GLN A 65 7.12 13.24 -14.03
CA GLN A 65 5.88 13.81 -13.50
C GLN A 65 5.72 13.55 -12.00
N ARG A 66 4.76 14.23 -11.39
CA ARG A 66 4.47 14.14 -9.95
C ARG A 66 3.89 12.79 -9.50
N ILE A 67 3.44 11.96 -10.44
CA ILE A 67 2.81 10.67 -10.15
C ILE A 67 3.87 9.64 -9.79
N ALA A 68 3.81 9.09 -8.58
CA ALA A 68 4.71 8.04 -8.15
C ALA A 68 4.43 6.71 -8.88
N VAL A 69 5.45 5.85 -8.96
CA VAL A 69 5.26 4.45 -9.40
C VAL A 69 5.48 3.59 -8.18
N ALA A 70 4.39 2.98 -7.73
CA ALA A 70 4.38 1.98 -6.68
C ALA A 70 4.39 0.58 -7.31
N THR A 71 4.99 -0.37 -6.61
CA THR A 71 4.83 -1.80 -6.93
C THR A 71 4.67 -2.62 -5.66
N VAL A 72 4.45 -3.92 -5.80
CA VAL A 72 4.20 -4.85 -4.70
C VAL A 72 5.34 -5.87 -4.60
N VAL A 73 5.68 -6.28 -3.38
CA VAL A 73 6.67 -7.35 -3.12
C VAL A 73 6.16 -8.30 -2.05
N ASN A 74 6.66 -9.54 -2.03
CA ASN A 74 6.12 -10.64 -1.23
C ASN A 74 4.63 -10.92 -1.49
N PHE A 75 4.15 -10.51 -2.67
CA PHE A 75 2.72 -10.36 -2.96
C PHE A 75 2.14 -11.54 -3.75
N PRO A 76 0.87 -11.94 -3.50
CA PRO A 76 -0.01 -11.49 -2.42
C PRO A 76 0.14 -12.31 -1.13
N ALA A 77 0.99 -13.33 -1.13
CA ALA A 77 0.94 -14.39 -0.13
C ALA A 77 1.43 -13.97 1.25
N GLY A 78 2.41 -13.05 1.34
CA GLY A 78 3.08 -12.74 2.61
C GLY A 78 3.91 -13.93 3.11
N GLY A 79 4.87 -14.38 2.29
CA GLY A 79 5.77 -15.48 2.64
C GLY A 79 6.92 -15.06 3.57
N GLU A 80 7.76 -16.01 3.97
CA GLU A 80 8.82 -15.81 4.99
C GLU A 80 10.24 -15.75 4.40
N ARG A 81 10.38 -15.85 3.07
CA ARG A 81 11.68 -15.94 2.37
C ARG A 81 12.32 -14.56 2.21
N VAL A 82 12.87 -14.02 3.30
CA VAL A 82 13.42 -12.66 3.37
C VAL A 82 14.39 -12.33 2.22
N ALA A 83 15.36 -13.21 1.95
CA ALA A 83 16.37 -12.96 0.91
C ALA A 83 15.77 -12.80 -0.50
N GLU A 84 14.70 -13.54 -0.81
CA GLU A 84 14.03 -13.42 -2.11
C GLU A 84 13.23 -12.12 -2.22
N VAL A 85 12.54 -11.73 -1.13
CA VAL A 85 11.77 -10.47 -1.10
C VAL A 85 12.70 -9.25 -1.13
N VAL A 86 13.88 -9.33 -0.51
CA VAL A 86 14.92 -8.30 -0.63
C VAL A 86 15.39 -8.17 -2.08
N ALA A 87 15.71 -9.28 -2.75
CA ALA A 87 16.12 -9.24 -4.15
C ALA A 87 15.03 -8.67 -5.07
N GLU A 88 13.76 -9.04 -4.84
CA GLU A 88 12.61 -8.47 -5.54
C GLU A 88 12.51 -6.94 -5.32
N THR A 89 12.73 -6.49 -4.08
CA THR A 89 12.70 -5.07 -3.70
C THR A 89 13.82 -4.29 -4.37
N GLU A 90 15.05 -4.79 -4.31
CA GLU A 90 16.22 -4.15 -4.94
C GLU A 90 16.01 -4.01 -6.45
N GLN A 91 15.47 -5.04 -7.11
CA GLN A 91 15.15 -4.98 -8.53
C GLN A 91 14.06 -3.93 -8.81
N ALA A 92 12.99 -3.91 -8.03
CA ALA A 92 11.92 -2.92 -8.19
C ALA A 92 12.43 -1.48 -8.02
N VAL A 93 13.31 -1.24 -7.04
CA VAL A 93 13.96 0.07 -6.84
C VAL A 93 14.86 0.41 -8.03
N ALA A 94 15.65 -0.54 -8.53
CA ALA A 94 16.50 -0.35 -9.70
C ALA A 94 15.70 -0.03 -10.98
N ASP A 95 14.52 -0.64 -11.13
CA ASP A 95 13.58 -0.35 -12.23
C ASP A 95 12.88 1.02 -12.07
N GLY A 96 13.05 1.67 -10.91
CA GLY A 96 12.61 3.03 -10.63
C GLY A 96 11.37 3.13 -9.74
N ALA A 97 10.97 2.09 -9.01
CA ALA A 97 9.85 2.18 -8.08
C ALA A 97 10.15 3.22 -7.00
N GLY A 98 9.30 4.24 -6.89
CA GLY A 98 9.39 5.25 -5.83
C GLY A 98 8.77 4.76 -4.53
N GLU A 99 7.94 3.72 -4.60
CA GLU A 99 7.21 3.18 -3.45
C GLU A 99 7.08 1.66 -3.56
N ILE A 100 7.26 0.96 -2.44
CA ILE A 100 7.19 -0.50 -2.34
C ILE A 100 6.07 -0.87 -1.38
N ASP A 101 5.09 -1.63 -1.85
CA ASP A 101 3.98 -2.18 -1.07
C ASP A 101 4.31 -3.64 -0.69
N LEU A 102 4.94 -3.84 0.47
CA LEU A 102 5.32 -5.14 1.02
C LEU A 102 4.13 -5.84 1.67
N VAL A 103 3.88 -7.11 1.37
CA VAL A 103 2.97 -7.95 2.18
C VAL A 103 3.68 -8.49 3.41
N LEU A 104 3.16 -8.18 4.60
CA LEU A 104 3.64 -8.72 5.86
C LEU A 104 3.53 -10.26 5.85
N PRO A 105 4.45 -11.00 6.48
CA PRO A 105 4.26 -12.43 6.80
C PRO A 105 3.12 -12.68 7.80
N TYR A 106 1.88 -12.30 7.44
CA TYR A 106 0.75 -12.14 8.37
C TYR A 106 0.28 -13.45 8.99
N ARG A 107 0.50 -14.60 8.32
CA ARG A 107 0.23 -15.93 8.90
C ARG A 107 1.20 -16.27 10.01
N ALA A 108 2.50 -16.15 9.74
CA ALA A 108 3.54 -16.34 10.76
C ALA A 108 3.33 -15.39 11.94
N PHE A 109 2.99 -14.12 11.65
CA PHE A 109 2.67 -13.15 12.68
C PHE A 109 1.46 -13.55 13.54
N ALA A 110 0.37 -14.01 12.93
CA ALA A 110 -0.82 -14.49 13.64
C ALA A 110 -0.54 -15.72 14.51
N GLU A 111 0.43 -16.56 14.12
CA GLU A 111 0.93 -17.70 14.89
C GLU A 111 1.90 -17.31 16.04
N GLY A 112 2.08 -16.01 16.28
CA GLY A 112 2.95 -15.50 17.35
C GLY A 112 4.42 -15.35 16.97
N ARG A 113 4.77 -15.60 15.70
CA ARG A 113 6.14 -15.46 15.18
C ARG A 113 6.41 -14.04 14.70
N ALA A 114 6.29 -13.07 15.61
CA ALA A 114 6.46 -11.65 15.32
C ALA A 114 7.88 -11.31 14.83
N ASP A 115 8.89 -12.05 15.28
CA ASP A 115 10.29 -11.90 14.87
C ASP A 115 10.49 -12.12 13.36
N VAL A 116 9.75 -13.06 12.76
CA VAL A 116 9.79 -13.34 11.32
C VAL A 116 9.25 -12.14 10.54
N ALA A 117 8.14 -11.58 11.00
CA ALA A 117 7.51 -10.42 10.39
C ALA A 117 8.39 -9.17 10.53
N GLY A 118 8.97 -8.94 11.71
CA GLY A 118 9.86 -7.81 11.96
C GLY A 118 11.10 -7.83 11.08
N ARG A 119 11.79 -8.99 11.03
CA ARG A 119 12.96 -9.18 10.14
C ARG A 119 12.64 -8.92 8.67
N MET A 120 11.44 -9.29 8.21
CA MET A 120 11.02 -9.02 6.84
C MET A 120 10.88 -7.51 6.59
N VAL A 121 10.21 -6.78 7.48
CA VAL A 121 10.00 -5.33 7.32
C VAL A 121 11.33 -4.58 7.38
N ASP A 122 12.18 -4.86 8.37
CA ASP A 122 13.50 -4.24 8.49
C ASP A 122 14.37 -4.49 7.25
N ALA A 123 14.48 -5.74 6.81
CA ALA A 123 15.29 -6.09 5.64
C ALA A 123 14.80 -5.38 4.36
N VAL A 124 13.49 -5.31 4.15
CA VAL A 124 12.91 -4.62 2.99
C VAL A 124 13.04 -3.11 3.10
N ARG A 125 12.87 -2.53 4.30
CA ARG A 125 13.12 -1.10 4.53
C ARG A 125 14.55 -0.72 4.16
N ASN A 126 15.52 -1.53 4.57
CA ASN A 126 16.92 -1.32 4.18
C ASN A 126 17.10 -1.40 2.66
N ALA A 127 16.48 -2.39 1.99
CA ALA A 127 16.53 -2.55 0.54
C ALA A 127 15.82 -1.41 -0.24
N CYS A 128 14.81 -0.76 0.34
CA CYS A 128 14.10 0.34 -0.31
C CYS A 128 14.97 1.59 -0.55
N GLY A 129 16.07 1.77 0.19
CA GLY A 129 16.91 2.97 0.07
C GLY A 129 16.11 4.26 0.25
N GLY A 130 16.03 5.09 -0.78
CA GLY A 130 15.25 6.34 -0.77
C GLY A 130 13.75 6.19 -1.08
N SER A 131 13.31 5.01 -1.52
CA SER A 131 11.89 4.76 -1.84
C SER A 131 11.06 4.59 -0.56
N LEU A 132 9.76 4.89 -0.65
CA LEU A 132 8.84 4.74 0.48
C LEU A 132 8.43 3.27 0.66
N LEU A 133 8.33 2.81 1.90
CA LEU A 133 7.84 1.49 2.25
C LEU A 133 6.41 1.55 2.79
N LYS A 134 5.47 0.90 2.10
CA LYS A 134 4.12 0.63 2.59
C LYS A 134 4.01 -0.83 3.00
N VAL A 135 3.58 -1.11 4.23
CA VAL A 135 3.42 -2.48 4.72
C VAL A 135 1.95 -2.86 4.73
N ILE A 136 1.58 -3.85 3.91
CA ILE A 136 0.26 -4.46 3.86
C ILE A 136 0.13 -5.43 5.03
N LEU A 137 -0.74 -5.11 5.99
CA LEU A 137 -0.97 -5.94 7.18
C LEU A 137 -1.92 -7.13 6.91
N GLU A 138 -2.67 -7.06 5.82
CA GLU A 138 -3.75 -7.99 5.47
C GLU A 138 -4.80 -8.12 6.58
N THR A 139 -5.38 -6.98 6.96
CA THR A 139 -6.27 -6.84 8.13
C THR A 139 -7.47 -7.76 8.12
N GLY A 140 -8.05 -8.07 6.95
CA GLY A 140 -9.16 -9.02 6.84
C GLY A 140 -8.78 -10.48 7.11
N MET A 141 -7.49 -10.81 7.03
CA MET A 141 -6.95 -12.11 7.43
C MET A 141 -6.56 -12.14 8.92
N LEU A 142 -6.04 -11.02 9.45
CA LEU A 142 -5.73 -10.90 10.88
C LEU A 142 -7.00 -10.87 11.75
N ARG A 143 -8.09 -10.24 11.27
CA ARG A 143 -9.45 -10.15 11.85
C ARG A 143 -9.56 -9.49 13.21
N GLU A 144 -8.76 -9.89 14.18
CA GLU A 144 -8.80 -9.40 15.55
C GLU A 144 -8.14 -8.03 15.66
N LYS A 145 -8.84 -7.06 16.28
CA LYS A 145 -8.30 -5.71 16.51
C LYS A 145 -6.95 -5.71 17.22
N GLY A 146 -6.77 -6.63 18.19
CA GLY A 146 -5.50 -6.78 18.90
C GLY A 146 -4.36 -7.26 18.01
N LEU A 147 -4.62 -8.16 17.06
CA LEU A 147 -3.61 -8.60 16.08
C LEU A 147 -3.27 -7.49 15.10
N ILE A 148 -4.29 -6.79 14.58
CA ILE A 148 -4.11 -5.64 13.67
C ILE A 148 -3.27 -4.56 14.36
N ARG A 149 -3.58 -4.24 15.61
CA ARG A 149 -2.83 -3.25 16.40
C ARG A 149 -1.36 -3.65 16.55
N ARG A 150 -1.07 -4.89 16.98
CA ARG A 150 0.31 -5.35 17.13
C ARG A 150 1.07 -5.39 15.80
N ALA A 151 0.41 -5.74 14.69
CA ALA A 151 1.03 -5.74 13.37
C ALA A 151 1.36 -4.32 12.90
N ALA A 152 0.48 -3.36 13.18
CA ALA A 152 0.69 -1.94 12.92
C ALA A 152 1.86 -1.39 13.74
N ASP A 153 1.88 -1.62 15.06
CA ASP A 153 2.95 -1.18 15.95
C ASP A 153 4.32 -1.75 15.51
N LEU A 154 4.36 -3.03 15.14
CA LEU A 154 5.57 -3.68 14.60
C LEU A 154 6.01 -3.02 13.29
N ALA A 155 5.12 -2.86 12.32
CA ALA A 155 5.49 -2.26 11.05
C ALA A 155 6.01 -0.82 11.20
N ILE A 156 5.42 -0.02 12.10
CA ILE A 156 5.90 1.34 12.42
C ILE A 156 7.31 1.29 13.03
N ALA A 157 7.52 0.40 14.01
CA ALA A 157 8.81 0.27 14.70
C ALA A 157 9.94 -0.14 13.75
N GLU A 158 9.65 -1.00 12.77
CA GLU A 158 10.60 -1.48 11.75
C GLU A 158 10.73 -0.54 10.54
N GLY A 159 10.12 0.65 10.60
CA GLY A 159 10.38 1.72 9.64
C GLY A 159 9.42 1.80 8.44
N ALA A 160 8.20 1.28 8.55
CA ALA A 160 7.17 1.54 7.54
C ALA A 160 6.87 3.05 7.44
N ASP A 161 6.75 3.55 6.21
CA ASP A 161 6.28 4.91 5.93
C ASP A 161 4.76 4.97 5.80
N PHE A 162 4.15 3.85 5.40
CA PHE A 162 2.69 3.68 5.37
C PHE A 162 2.28 2.32 5.93
N LEU A 163 1.15 2.31 6.62
CA LEU A 163 0.39 1.09 6.88
C LEU A 163 -0.69 0.94 5.81
N LYS A 164 -0.74 -0.23 5.16
CA LYS A 164 -1.74 -0.57 4.14
C LYS A 164 -2.65 -1.69 4.67
N THR A 165 -3.96 -1.54 4.47
CA THR A 165 -4.92 -2.50 5.03
C THR A 165 -4.79 -3.88 4.38
N SER A 166 -4.83 -3.95 3.05
CA SER A 166 -5.05 -5.22 2.35
C SER A 166 -4.42 -5.29 0.96
N THR A 167 -4.24 -6.51 0.45
CA THR A 167 -3.74 -6.78 -0.90
C THR A 167 -4.78 -6.54 -1.98
N GLY A 168 -6.08 -6.57 -1.65
CA GLY A 168 -7.16 -6.62 -2.64
C GLY A 168 -7.42 -8.01 -3.19
N LYS A 169 -6.74 -9.06 -2.67
CA LYS A 169 -6.79 -10.44 -3.18
C LYS A 169 -7.49 -11.43 -2.24
N VAL A 170 -7.95 -10.96 -1.09
CA VAL A 170 -8.69 -11.75 -0.09
C VAL A 170 -10.16 -11.30 -0.02
N GLU A 171 -11.01 -12.10 0.63
CA GLU A 171 -12.46 -11.84 0.73
C GLU A 171 -12.77 -10.53 1.49
N VAL A 172 -12.21 -10.38 2.69
CA VAL A 172 -12.33 -9.16 3.51
C VAL A 172 -11.09 -8.31 3.30
N ASN A 173 -11.26 -7.07 2.83
CA ASN A 173 -10.17 -6.13 2.58
C ASN A 173 -10.19 -4.97 3.61
N ALA A 174 -10.13 -3.72 3.15
CA ALA A 174 -10.27 -2.57 4.02
C ALA A 174 -11.65 -2.57 4.69
N THR A 175 -11.66 -2.28 6.00
CA THR A 175 -12.87 -1.91 6.74
C THR A 175 -12.57 -0.68 7.59
N PRO A 176 -13.57 0.19 7.86
CA PRO A 176 -13.37 1.36 8.73
C PRO A 176 -12.87 0.97 10.13
N GLU A 177 -13.27 -0.18 10.66
CA GLU A 177 -12.83 -0.66 11.97
C GLU A 177 -11.34 -1.00 11.99
N ALA A 178 -10.84 -1.68 10.95
CA ALA A 178 -9.42 -1.98 10.82
C ALA A 178 -8.60 -0.70 10.60
N ALA A 179 -9.10 0.21 9.75
CA ALA A 179 -8.48 1.50 9.50
C ALA A 179 -8.37 2.35 10.77
N SER A 180 -9.42 2.42 11.58
CA SER A 180 -9.41 3.12 12.87
C SER A 180 -8.35 2.56 13.82
N VAL A 181 -8.22 1.23 13.94
CA VAL A 181 -7.16 0.62 14.77
C VAL A 181 -5.76 0.98 14.26
N MET A 182 -5.55 1.02 12.94
CA MET A 182 -4.27 1.41 12.35
C MET A 182 -3.98 2.90 12.57
N LEU A 183 -4.99 3.78 12.48
CA LEU A 183 -4.85 5.20 12.79
C LEU A 183 -4.50 5.44 14.26
N ASP A 184 -5.09 4.69 15.19
CA ASP A 184 -4.71 4.75 16.61
C ASP A 184 -3.25 4.35 16.84
N ALA A 185 -2.76 3.33 16.13
CA ALA A 185 -1.36 2.93 16.15
C ALA A 185 -0.45 4.05 15.60
N ILE A 186 -0.81 4.63 14.45
CA ILE A 186 -0.09 5.76 13.84
C ILE A 186 -0.03 6.96 14.80
N ALA A 187 -1.14 7.34 15.42
CA ALA A 187 -1.24 8.47 16.34
C ALA A 187 -0.35 8.31 17.58
N THR A 188 -0.08 7.06 17.99
CA THR A 188 0.75 6.73 19.16
C THR A 188 2.17 6.27 18.81
N GLY A 189 2.48 6.10 17.52
CA GLY A 189 3.73 5.51 17.01
C GLY A 189 4.96 6.42 17.01
N GLY A 190 4.82 7.70 17.38
CA GLY A 190 5.95 8.61 17.61
C GLY A 190 6.72 9.07 16.37
N ARG A 191 6.30 8.68 15.16
CA ARG A 191 6.83 9.17 13.87
C ARG A 191 5.71 9.36 12.84
N PRO A 192 5.88 10.22 11.82
CA PRO A 192 4.93 10.34 10.73
C PRO A 192 4.84 9.03 9.94
N VAL A 193 3.63 8.46 9.86
CA VAL A 193 3.30 7.27 9.07
C VAL A 193 1.93 7.50 8.43
N GLY A 194 1.79 7.16 7.16
CA GLY A 194 0.52 7.27 6.43
C GLY A 194 -0.36 6.04 6.56
N LEU A 195 -1.64 6.20 6.25
CA LEU A 195 -2.59 5.10 6.08
C LEU A 195 -2.94 4.95 4.60
N LYS A 196 -2.95 3.71 4.10
CA LYS A 196 -3.50 3.35 2.78
C LYS A 196 -4.60 2.30 2.94
N ALA A 197 -5.85 2.75 2.88
CA ALA A 197 -6.99 1.85 2.79
C ALA A 197 -7.09 1.27 1.37
N ALA A 198 -7.06 -0.05 1.23
CA ALA A 198 -7.00 -0.73 -0.06
C ALA A 198 -7.96 -1.91 -0.15
N GLY A 199 -8.65 -2.02 -1.29
CA GLY A 199 -9.63 -3.07 -1.59
C GLY A 199 -11.03 -2.74 -1.07
N GLY A 200 -12.06 -2.92 -1.91
CA GLY A 200 -13.47 -2.75 -1.52
C GLY A 200 -14.04 -1.33 -1.65
N ILE A 201 -13.21 -0.30 -1.75
CA ILE A 201 -13.61 1.11 -1.90
C ILE A 201 -13.99 1.37 -3.37
N ARG A 202 -15.28 1.56 -3.67
CA ARG A 202 -15.80 1.65 -5.04
C ARG A 202 -16.58 2.93 -5.33
N SER A 203 -16.91 3.70 -4.29
CA SER A 203 -17.71 4.93 -4.39
C SER A 203 -17.14 6.06 -3.54
N VAL A 204 -17.63 7.28 -3.79
CA VAL A 204 -17.31 8.46 -2.96
C VAL A 204 -17.79 8.27 -1.52
N ALA A 205 -18.94 7.60 -1.32
CA ALA A 205 -19.45 7.26 0.01
C ALA A 205 -18.52 6.29 0.75
N ASP A 206 -17.97 5.29 0.06
CA ASP A 206 -16.97 4.40 0.65
C ASP A 206 -15.71 5.18 1.05
N ALA A 207 -15.19 6.03 0.16
CA ALA A 207 -14.00 6.84 0.43
C ALA A 207 -14.21 7.80 1.62
N ARG A 208 -15.40 8.40 1.74
CA ARG A 208 -15.79 9.26 2.86
C ARG A 208 -15.61 8.55 4.20
N ALA A 209 -16.05 7.30 4.29
CA ALA A 209 -15.97 6.50 5.51
C ALA A 209 -14.54 6.29 6.04
N TYR A 210 -13.51 6.48 5.20
CA TYR A 210 -12.11 6.44 5.62
C TYR A 210 -11.50 7.84 5.78
N ILE A 211 -11.89 8.79 4.94
CA ILE A 211 -11.36 10.17 4.96
C ILE A 211 -11.79 10.94 6.22
N GLU A 212 -12.93 10.58 6.79
CA GLU A 212 -13.50 11.22 7.98
C GLU A 212 -13.14 10.54 9.31
N LEU A 213 -12.36 9.45 9.28
CA LEU A 213 -11.72 8.87 10.48
C LEU A 213 -10.60 9.79 10.99
#